data_AF-A0A3N5NQI3-F1
#
_entry.id   AF-A0A3N5NQI3-F1
#
_cell.length_a   1.000
_cell.length_b   1.000
_cell.length_c   1.000
_cell.angle_alpha   90.00
_cell.angle_beta   90.00
_cell.angle_gamma   90.00
#
_symmetry.space_group_name_H-M   'P 1'
#
loop_
_entity.id
_entity.type
_entity.pdbx_description
1 polymer ?
#
loop_
_entity_poly.entity_id
_entity_poly.type
_entity_poly.pdbx_seq_one_letter_code
_entity_poly.pdbx_strand_id
1 'polypeptide(L)' 'MKCRECGTEIAEKALICFRCGASVTEAVHKPYVAPKKKRPIIVYVIFAVLVLVALLLMLLRSATGV' A
#
# COMPACT_ATOMS: atom_id res chain seq x y z
N MET A 1 20.38 22.34 11.83
CA MET A 1 20.66 22.73 10.42
C MET A 1 20.87 24.24 10.32
N LYS A 2 21.56 24.77 9.30
CA LYS A 2 21.79 26.23 9.16
C LYS A 2 20.89 26.84 8.08
N CYS A 3 20.41 28.06 8.31
CA CYS A 3 19.70 28.83 7.29
C CYS A 3 20.60 29.06 6.07
N ARG A 4 20.09 28.83 4.85
CA ARG A 4 20.84 29.11 3.61
C ARG A 4 21.01 30.61 3.35
N GLU A 5 20.11 31.43 3.89
CA GLU A 5 20.12 32.89 3.69
C GLU A 5 21.00 33.61 4.73
N CYS A 6 20.83 33.31 6.02
CA CYS A 6 21.51 34.06 7.09
C CYS A 6 22.51 33.24 7.93
N GLY A 7 22.69 31.95 7.65
CA GLY A 7 23.64 31.09 8.36
C GLY A 7 23.31 30.78 9.83
N THR A 8 22.19 31.30 10.37
CA THR A 8 21.78 31.02 11.75
C THR A 8 21.44 29.56 11.94
N GLU A 9 21.69 29.01 13.13
CA GLU A 9 21.29 27.65 13.47
C GLU A 9 19.78 27.59 13.72
N ILE A 10 19.13 26.63 13.06
CA ILE A 10 17.70 26.41 13.10
C ILE A 10 17.43 24.93 13.46
N ALA A 11 16.35 24.70 14.21
CA ALA A 11 15.81 23.38 14.48
C ALA A 11 15.40 22.66 13.18
N GLU A 12 15.58 21.33 13.13
CA GLU A 12 15.35 20.47 11.97
C GLU A 12 13.91 20.48 11.43
N LYS A 13 12.94 20.97 12.21
CA LYS A 13 11.52 21.05 11.84
C LYS A 13 11.00 22.48 11.68
N ALA A 14 11.87 23.49 11.68
CA ALA A 14 11.43 24.86 11.48
C ALA A 14 10.98 25.06 10.03
N LEU A 15 9.79 25.65 9.86
CA LEU A 15 9.25 26.03 8.55
C LEU A 15 9.81 27.37 8.07
N ILE A 16 10.22 28.23 9.02
CA ILE A 16 10.67 29.60 8.76
C ILE A 16 11.85 29.91 9.69
N CYS A 17 12.87 30.58 9.17
CA CYS A 17 13.98 31.08 9.96
C CYS A 17 13.50 32.22 10.88
N PHE A 18 13.64 32.07 12.20
CA PHE A 18 13.25 33.10 13.18
C PHE A 18 14.03 34.41 13.04
N ARG A 19 15.22 34.38 12.41
CA ARG A 19 16.09 35.56 12.27
C ARG A 19 15.87 36.36 11.00
N CYS A 20 15.80 35.72 9.83
CA CYS A 20 15.64 36.41 8.54
C CYS A 20 14.28 36.22 7.88
N GLY A 21 13.38 35.39 8.43
CA GLY A 21 12.06 35.14 7.85
C GLY A 21 12.07 34.23 6.60
N ALA A 22 13.22 33.70 6.18
CA ALA A 22 13.30 32.80 5.04
C ALA A 22 12.55 31.48 5.29
N SER A 23 11.75 31.03 4.32
CA SER A 23 11.08 29.73 4.38
C SER A 23 12.08 28.60 4.24
N VAL A 24 12.11 27.69 5.20
CA VAL A 24 12.95 26.49 5.18
C VAL A 24 12.12 25.37 4.56
N THR A 25 12.23 25.24 3.23
CA THR A 25 11.40 24.34 2.41
C THR A 25 11.90 22.89 2.41
N GLU A 26 12.24 22.32 3.56
CA GLU A 26 12.59 20.89 3.66
C GLU A 26 11.38 20.09 4.16
N ALA A 27 10.34 20.07 3.33
CA ALA A 27 9.20 19.19 3.50
C ALA A 27 9.61 17.75 3.14
N VAL A 28 10.13 17.00 4.12
CA VAL A 28 10.36 15.54 4.03
C VAL A 28 9.02 14.79 4.11
N HIS A 29 8.01 15.23 3.36
CA HIS A 29 6.79 14.44 3.16
C HIS A 29 6.90 13.74 1.82
N LYS A 30 7.51 12.56 1.82
CA LYS A 30 7.28 11.60 0.73
C LYS A 30 5.80 11.21 0.78
N PRO A 31 5.03 11.40 -0.32
CA PRO A 31 3.64 10.97 -0.34
C PRO A 31 3.58 9.46 -0.10
N TYR A 32 2.77 9.04 0.87
CA TYR A 32 2.53 7.63 1.15
C TYR A 32 1.82 6.99 -0.06
N VAL A 33 2.51 6.11 -0.77
CA VAL A 33 1.93 5.34 -1.88
C VAL A 33 1.23 4.12 -1.29
N ALA A 34 -0.10 4.14 -1.26
CA ALA A 34 -0.88 3.01 -0.78
C ALA A 34 -0.57 1.74 -1.61
N PRO A 35 -0.34 0.57 -0.97
CA PRO A 35 -0.06 -0.66 -1.70
C PRO A 35 -1.25 -1.08 -2.55
N LYS A 36 -1.03 -1.34 -3.85
CA LYS A 36 -2.06 -1.87 -4.75
C LYS A 36 -2.52 -3.25 -4.25
N LYS A 37 -3.77 -3.33 -3.79
CA LYS A 37 -4.42 -4.55 -3.28
C LYS A 37 -4.54 -5.59 -4.40
N LYS A 38 -3.67 -6.61 -4.43
CA LYS A 38 -3.81 -7.77 -5.35
C LYS A 38 -4.99 -8.63 -4.91
N ARG A 39 -6.21 -8.35 -5.38
CA ARG A 39 -7.41 -9.17 -5.08
C ARG A 39 -8.28 -9.47 -6.31
N PRO A 40 -7.78 -10.29 -7.25
CA PRO A 40 -8.72 -11.19 -7.95
C PRO A 40 -8.31 -12.67 -8.00
N ILE A 41 -7.03 -13.02 -7.78
CA ILE A 41 -6.54 -14.41 -7.95
C ILE A 41 -7.16 -15.40 -6.93
N ILE A 42 -7.30 -14.99 -5.67
CA ILE A 42 -7.86 -15.88 -4.63
C ILE A 42 -9.30 -16.29 -4.93
N VAL A 43 -10.09 -15.39 -5.55
CA VAL A 43 -11.49 -15.67 -5.92
C VAL A 43 -11.53 -16.71 -7.03
N TYR A 44 -10.67 -16.61 -8.04
CA TYR A 44 -10.57 -17.61 -9.10
C TYR A 44 -10.11 -18.97 -8.58
N VAL A 45 -9.16 -19.01 -7.63
CA VAL A 45 -8.70 -20.28 -7.03
C VAL A 45 -9.84 -20.95 -6.25
N ILE A 46 -10.59 -20.19 -5.43
CA ILE A 46 -11.74 -20.74 -4.70
C ILE A 46 -12.80 -21.27 -5.67
N PHE A 47 -13.11 -20.50 -6.73
CA PHE A 47 -14.09 -20.92 -7.73
C PHE A 47 -13.65 -22.20 -8.46
N ALA A 48 -12.39 -22.28 -8.88
CA ALA A 48 -11.85 -23.48 -9.53
C ALA A 48 -11.90 -24.71 -8.63
N VAL A 49 -11.56 -24.57 -7.34
CA VAL A 49 -11.66 -25.66 -6.36
C VAL A 49 -13.11 -26.10 -6.16
N LEU A 50 -14.05 -25.16 -6.03
CA LEU A 50 -15.48 -25.48 -5.90
C LEU A 50 -16.02 -26.25 -7.12
N VAL A 51 -15.65 -25.83 -8.34
CA VAL A 51 -16.05 -26.51 -9.57
C VAL A 51 -15.45 -27.91 -9.65
N LEU A 52 -14.16 -28.07 -9.31
CA LEU A 52 -13.49 -29.38 -9.27
C LEU A 52 -14.16 -30.33 -8.26
N VAL A 53 -14.49 -29.84 -7.06
CA VAL A 53 -15.18 -30.63 -6.04
C VAL A 53 -16.59 -31.01 -6.50
N ALA A 54 -17.34 -30.08 -7.08
CA ALA A 54 -18.68 -30.35 -7.60
C ALA A 54 -18.66 -31.41 -8.72
N LEU A 55 -17.72 -31.31 -9.67
CA LEU A 55 -17.53 -32.30 -10.72
C LEU A 55 -17.15 -33.67 -10.15
N LEU A 56 -16.25 -33.71 -9.17
CA LEU A 56 -15.86 -34.95 -8.51
C LEU A 56 -17.08 -35.60 -7.84
N LEU A 57 -17.84 -34.85 -7.04
CA LEU A 57 -19.08 -35.34 -6.41
C LEU A 57 -20.12 -35.81 -7.44
N MET A 58 -20.27 -35.09 -8.55
CA MET A 58 -21.18 -35.46 -9.65
C MET A 58 -20.75 -36.77 -10.31
N LEU A 59 -19.44 -36.99 -10.52
CA LEU A 59 -18.90 -38.23 -11.06
C LEU A 59 -19.06 -39.39 -10.06
N LEU A 60 -18.76 -39.19 -8.77
CA LEU A 60 -19.01 -40.19 -7.75
C LEU A 60 -20.48 -40.59 -7.69
N ARG A 61 -21.40 -39.61 -7.77
CA ARG A 61 -22.85 -39.86 -7.82
C ARG A 61 -23.26 -40.62 -9.07
N SER A 62 -22.69 -40.30 -10.24
CA SER A 62 -22.96 -41.03 -11.49
C SER A 62 -22.48 -42.48 -11.45
N ALA A 63 -21.38 -42.77 -10.75
CA ALA A 63 -20.84 -44.12 -10.61
C ALA A 63 -21.58 -44.96 -9.55
N THR A 64 -22.25 -44.32 -8.60
CA THR A 64 -22.94 -44.97 -7.48
C THR A 64 -24.44 -45.19 -7.67
N GLY A 65 -25.01 -44.74 -8.80
CA GLY A 65 -26.25 -45.27 -9.39
C GLY A 65 -27.39 -45.61 -8.42
N VAL A 66 -27.75 -44.70 -7.51
CA VAL A 66 -29.02 -44.76 -6.75
C VAL A 66 -30.08 -43.95 -7.48
#